data_AF-A0A529HYC0-F1
#
_entry.id   AF-A0A529HYC0-F1
#
_cell.length_a   1.000
_cell.length_b   1.000
_cell.length_c   1.000
_cell.angle_alpha   90.00
_cell.angle_beta   90.00
_cell.angle_gamma   90.00
#
_symmetry.space_group_name_H-M   'P 1'
#
loop_
_entity.id
_entity.type
_entity.pdbx_description
1 polymer ?
#
loop_
_entity_poly.entity_id
_entity_poly.type
_entity_poly.pdbx_seq_one_letter_code
_entity_poly.pdbx_strand_id
1 'polypeptide(L)' 'ARSVREARVAFVPGNAFHADGTGRNTLRLSFTLADSRAVGEGIPRLAKLLG' A
#
# COMPACT_ATOMS: atom_id res chain seq x y z
N ALA A 1 3.25 -7.34 -5.63
CA ALA A 1 4.12 -8.28 -4.89
C ALA A 1 5.39 -7.63 -4.31
N ARG A 2 6.02 -6.66 -5.00
CA ARG A 2 7.25 -5.97 -4.54
C ARG A 2 7.16 -5.41 -3.12
N SER A 3 6.07 -4.71 -2.77
CA SER A 3 5.88 -4.09 -1.45
C SER A 3 5.87 -5.08 -0.28
N VAL A 4 5.25 -6.25 -0.47
CA VAL A 4 5.19 -7.30 0.57
C VAL A 4 6.56 -7.93 0.75
N ARG A 5 7.26 -8.20 -0.35
CA ARG A 5 8.57 -8.87 -0.34
C ARG A 5 9.71 -7.97 0.18
N GLU A 6 9.75 -6.71 -0.26
CA GLU A 6 10.88 -5.81 -0.02
C GLU A 6 10.63 -4.83 1.13
N ALA A 7 9.38 -4.38 1.32
CA ALA A 7 9.01 -3.42 2.36
C ALA A 7 8.21 -4.02 3.52
N ARG A 8 7.79 -5.30 3.41
CA ARG A 8 6.84 -5.95 4.35
C ARG A 8 5.53 -5.15 4.51
N VAL A 9 5.06 -4.55 3.41
CA VAL A 9 3.81 -3.77 3.36
C VAL A 9 2.83 -4.37 2.37
N ALA A 10 1.67 -4.76 2.85
CA ALA A 10 0.52 -5.14 2.03
C ALA A 10 -0.41 -3.94 1.81
N PHE A 11 -1.00 -3.85 0.62
CA PHE A 11 -2.01 -2.85 0.27
C PHE A 11 -2.99 -3.44 -0.75
N VAL A 12 -4.12 -2.79 -0.97
CA VAL A 12 -5.09 -3.19 -1.99
C VAL A 12 -4.91 -2.32 -3.24
N PRO A 13 -4.71 -2.89 -4.44
CA PRO A 13 -4.66 -2.14 -5.69
C PRO A 13 -5.97 -1.36 -5.93
N GLY A 14 -5.86 -0.11 -6.40
CA GLY A 14 -7.00 0.80 -6.53
C GLY A 14 -7.93 0.48 -7.70
N ASN A 15 -7.44 -0.16 -8.75
CA ASN A 15 -8.24 -0.52 -9.93
C ASN A 15 -9.38 -1.50 -9.61
N ALA A 16 -9.26 -2.28 -8.53
CA ALA A 16 -10.35 -3.15 -8.06
C ALA A 16 -11.61 -2.39 -7.61
N PHE A 17 -11.51 -1.07 -7.40
CA PHE A 17 -12.60 -0.20 -6.96
C PHE A 17 -13.18 0.67 -8.08
N HIS A 18 -12.67 0.57 -9.30
CA HIS A 18 -13.11 1.37 -10.44
C HIS A 18 -13.75 0.44 -11.48
N ALA A 19 -15.08 0.49 -11.61
CA ALA A 19 -15.85 -0.43 -12.47
C ALA A 19 -15.51 -0.31 -13.96
N ASP A 20 -14.97 0.84 -14.37
CA ASP A 20 -14.52 1.14 -15.73
C ASP A 20 -13.07 0.68 -16.00
N GLY A 21 -12.41 0.04 -15.03
CA GLY A 21 -11.04 -0.46 -15.16
C GLY A 21 -9.94 0.60 -15.04
N THR A 22 -10.30 1.84 -14.68
CA THR A 22 -9.34 2.92 -14.39
C THR A 22 -8.68 2.74 -13.01
N GLY A 23 -7.93 3.72 -12.51
CA GLY A 23 -7.36 3.66 -11.15
C GLY A 23 -6.15 2.73 -10.97
N ARG A 24 -5.43 2.37 -12.04
CA ARG A 24 -4.22 1.52 -11.95
C ARG A 24 -3.08 2.15 -11.16
N ASN A 25 -3.05 3.48 -11.06
CA ASN A 25 -2.05 4.24 -10.31
C ASN A 25 -2.58 4.73 -8.94
N THR A 26 -3.56 4.03 -8.38
CA THR A 26 -4.07 4.30 -7.02
C THR A 26 -3.99 3.04 -6.17
N LEU A 27 -4.01 3.21 -4.85
CA LEU A 27 -3.99 2.13 -3.89
C LEU A 27 -4.78 2.52 -2.64
N ARG A 28 -5.28 1.52 -1.91
CA ARG A 28 -5.96 1.71 -0.62
C ARG A 28 -5.09 1.23 0.52
N LEU A 29 -4.89 2.12 1.51
CA LEU A 29 -4.27 1.82 2.80
C LEU A 29 -5.35 1.75 3.89
N SER A 30 -5.15 0.90 4.89
CA SER A 30 -6.01 0.81 6.06
C SER A 30 -5.16 0.80 7.31
N PHE A 31 -5.55 1.58 8.31
CA PHE A 31 -4.82 1.75 9.56
C PHE A 31 -5.60 1.23 10.78
N THR A 32 -6.81 0.70 10.58
CA THR A 32 -7.71 0.26 11.66
C THR A 32 -7.10 -0.84 12.54
N LEU A 33 -6.23 -1.68 11.97
CA LEU A 33 -5.53 -2.76 12.69
C LEU A 33 -4.01 -2.52 12.76
N ALA A 34 -3.53 -1.37 12.28
CA ALA A 34 -2.11 -1.06 12.29
C ALA A 34 -1.74 -0.46 13.65
N ASP A 35 -0.73 -1.03 14.30
CA ASP A 35 -0.12 -0.38 15.47
C ASP A 35 0.81 0.78 15.03
N SER A 36 1.22 1.60 16.00
CA SER A 36 2.08 2.77 15.74
C SER A 36 3.40 2.40 15.06
N ARG A 37 3.91 1.20 15.33
CA ARG A 37 5.15 0.70 14.72
C ARG A 37 4.93 0.36 13.24
N ALA A 38 3.84 -0.32 12.91
CA ALA A 38 3.47 -0.68 11.56
C ALA A 38 3.30 0.57 10.69
N VAL A 39 2.72 1.64 11.22
CA VAL A 39 2.62 2.92 10.51
C VAL A 39 3.99 3.62 10.41
N GLY A 40 4.69 3.77 11.52
CA GLY A 40 5.96 4.51 11.61
C GLY A 40 7.09 3.88 10.78
N GLU A 41 7.14 2.55 10.68
CA GLU A 41 8.14 1.86 9.85
C GLU A 41 7.61 1.53 8.45
N GLY A 42 6.34 1.15 8.33
CA GLY A 42 5.76 0.66 7.08
C GLY A 42 5.62 1.74 6.02
N ILE A 43 5.15 2.93 6.39
CA ILE A 43 4.95 4.03 5.43
C ILE A 43 6.28 4.50 4.81
N PRO A 44 7.36 4.75 5.59
CA PRO A 44 8.65 5.08 5.00
C PRO A 44 9.23 3.97 4.11
N ARG A 45 9.04 2.69 4.46
CA ARG A 45 9.47 1.57 3.61
C ARG A 45 8.72 1.53 2.29
N LEU A 46 7.40 1.77 2.32
CA LEU A 46 6.58 1.86 1.11
C LEU A 46 7.02 3.03 0.22
N ALA A 47 7.27 4.20 0.81
CA ALA A 47 7.69 5.40 0.07
C ALA A 47 8.98 5.17 -0.73
N LYS A 48 9.95 4.45 -0.16
CA LYS A 48 11.22 4.09 -0.84
C LYS A 48 11.03 3.24 -2.11
N LEU A 49 9.88 2.59 -2.29
CA LEU A 49 9.59 1.77 -3.48
C LEU A 49 8.88 2.54 -4.61
N LEU A 50 8.42 3.76 -4.34
CA LEU A 50 7.69 4.62 -5.29
C LEU A 50 8.61 5.54 -6.10
N GLY A 51 9.92 5.51 -5.83
CA GLY A 51 10.96 6.15 -6.63
C GLY A 51 11.41 5.28 -7.81
#